data_AF-A0A401QEU1-F1
#
_entry.id   AF-A0A401QEU1-F1
#
_cell.length_a   1.000
_cell.length_b   1.000
_cell.length_c   1.000
_cell.angle_alpha   90.00
_cell.angle_beta   90.00
_cell.angle_gamma   90.00
#
_symmetry.space_group_name_H-M   'P 1'
#
loop_
_entity.id
_entity.type
_entity.pdbx_description
1 polymer ?
#
loop_
_entity_poly.entity_id
_entity_poly.type
_entity_poly.pdbx_seq_one_letter_code
_entity_poly.pdbx_strand_id
1 'polypeptide(L)'
;AVNSQQFKICVENGDRPDIGNIPIDRPESTDVLLDLMKKCWHKNPDERPTFRKCVHELSSKQSNEHDLRFAIRALTEKVHVTIAP
;
A
#
# COMPACT_ATOMS: atom_id res chain seq x y z
N ALA A 1 -0.35 30.50 -11.90
CA ALA A 1 -0.33 29.73 -10.64
C ALA A 1 -1.75 29.27 -10.34
N VAL A 2 -1.97 27.98 -10.10
CA VAL A 2 -3.30 27.48 -9.72
C VAL A 2 -3.61 28.04 -8.34
N ASN A 3 -4.72 28.76 -8.22
CA ASN A 3 -5.09 29.54 -7.05
C ASN A 3 -5.46 28.58 -5.91
N SER A 4 -4.98 28.81 -4.68
CA SER A 4 -5.32 27.99 -3.50
C SER A 4 -6.83 27.85 -3.27
N GLN A 5 -7.60 28.86 -3.68
CA GLN A 5 -9.06 28.85 -3.69
C GLN A 5 -9.64 27.73 -4.59
N GLN A 6 -9.01 27.48 -5.75
CA GLN A 6 -9.47 26.47 -6.71
C GLN A 6 -9.32 25.05 -6.13
N PHE A 7 -8.21 24.75 -5.46
CA PHE A 7 -8.00 23.46 -4.81
C PHE A 7 -9.06 23.17 -3.75
N LYS A 8 -9.41 24.17 -2.92
CA LYS A 8 -10.45 24.02 -1.90
C LYS A 8 -11.78 23.61 -2.52
N ILE A 9 -12.20 24.29 -3.59
CA ILE A 9 -13.45 24.01 -4.30
C ILE A 9 -13.45 22.59 -4.87
N CYS A 10 -12.38 22.17 -5.55
CA CYS A 10 -12.25 20.81 -6.07
C CYS A 10 -12.38 19.75 -4.97
N VAL A 11 -11.66 19.94 -3.85
CA VAL A 11 -11.70 18.99 -2.72
C VAL A 11 -13.09 18.90 -2.09
N GLU A 12 -13.78 20.03 -1.93
CA GLU A 12 -15.16 20.10 -1.42
C GLU A 12 -16.16 19.39 -2.35
N ASN A 13 -15.96 19.50 -3.67
CA ASN A 13 -16.76 18.79 -4.66
C ASN A 13 -16.50 17.27 -4.66
N GLY A 14 -15.38 16.84 -4.09
CA GLY A 14 -15.01 15.43 -3.97
C GLY A 14 -13.87 15.02 -4.88
N ASP A 15 -13.31 15.97 -5.65
CA ASP A 15 -12.15 15.70 -6.51
C ASP A 15 -10.94 15.33 -5.66
N ARG A 16 -10.15 14.38 -6.16
CA ARG A 16 -8.91 13.90 -5.55
C ARG A 16 -7.83 13.81 -6.63
N PRO A 17 -6.54 13.78 -6.25
CA PRO A 17 -5.48 13.50 -7.20
C PRO A 17 -5.77 12.22 -8.00
N ASP A 18 -5.58 12.29 -9.31
CA ASP A 18 -5.80 11.14 -10.19
C ASP A 18 -4.77 10.04 -9.88
N ILE A 19 -5.29 8.86 -9.56
CA ILE A 19 -4.53 7.65 -9.26
C ILE A 19 -3.78 7.16 -10.51
N GLY A 20 -4.28 7.48 -11.72
CA GLY A 20 -3.63 7.15 -12.98
C GLY A 20 -2.24 7.78 -13.15
N ASN A 21 -1.94 8.85 -12.39
CA ASN A 21 -0.60 9.47 -12.37
C ASN A 21 0.43 8.66 -11.59
N ILE A 22 0.02 7.60 -10.89
CA ILE A 22 0.93 6.74 -10.12
C ILE A 22 1.54 5.72 -11.08
N PRO A 23 2.89 5.58 -11.12
CA PRO A 23 3.57 4.66 -12.02
C PRO A 23 3.00 3.24 -11.94
N ILE A 24 2.79 2.63 -13.11
CA ILE A 24 2.31 1.24 -13.21
C ILE A 24 3.41 0.26 -12.80
N ASP A 25 4.66 0.61 -13.06
CA ASP A 25 5.83 -0.13 -12.59
C ASP A 25 6.07 0.14 -11.09
N ARG A 26 5.26 -0.51 -10.26
CA ARG A 26 5.31 -0.44 -8.80
C ARG A 26 5.01 -1.82 -8.20
N PRO A 27 5.46 -2.10 -6.97
CA PRO A 27 5.11 -3.34 -6.29
C PRO A 27 3.59 -3.50 -6.15
N GLU A 28 3.07 -4.72 -6.31
CA GLU A 28 1.64 -5.03 -6.11
C GLU A 28 1.14 -4.66 -4.70
N SER A 29 2.02 -4.71 -3.70
CA SER A 29 1.72 -4.26 -2.33
C SER A 29 1.28 -2.79 -2.27
N THR A 30 1.63 -1.98 -3.28
CA THR A 30 1.19 -0.60 -3.39
C THR A 30 -0.32 -0.50 -3.57
N ASP A 31 -0.98 -1.48 -4.20
CA ASP A 31 -2.43 -1.41 -4.43
C ASP A 31 -3.22 -1.43 -3.12
N VAL A 32 -2.71 -2.11 -2.08
CA VAL A 32 -3.26 -2.06 -0.72
C VAL A 32 -3.24 -0.63 -0.18
N LEU A 33 -2.13 0.09 -0.42
CA LEU A 33 -1.98 1.47 0.01
C LEU A 33 -2.88 2.41 -0.78
N LEU A 34 -3.05 2.17 -2.09
CA LEU A 34 -3.97 2.94 -2.94
C LEU A 34 -5.42 2.79 -2.49
N ASP A 35 -5.84 1.57 -2.18
CA ASP A 35 -7.19 1.31 -1.68
C ASP A 35 -7.42 1.94 -0.31
N LEU A 36 -6.45 1.83 0.60
CA LEU A 36 -6.54 2.47 1.90
C LEU A 36 -6.59 4.00 1.78
N MET A 37 -5.75 4.59 0.92
CA MET A 37 -5.75 6.03 0.65
C MET A 37 -7.13 6.48 0.14
N LYS A 38 -7.75 5.70 -0.76
CA LYS A 38 -9.10 5.96 -1.28
C LYS A 38 -10.17 6.01 -0.18
N LYS A 39 -10.11 5.08 0.77
CA LYS A 39 -11.00 5.06 1.93
C LYS A 39 -10.73 6.25 2.86
N CYS A 40 -9.47 6.57 3.14
CA CYS A 40 -9.07 7.65 4.04
C CYS A 40 -9.51 9.04 3.58
N TRP A 41 -9.53 9.29 2.26
CA TRP A 41 -9.94 10.60 1.72
C TRP A 41 -11.39 10.64 1.21
N HIS A 42 -12.23 9.69 1.62
CA HIS A 42 -13.63 9.62 1.19
C HIS A 42 -14.37 10.95 1.45
N LYS A 43 -15.30 11.32 0.54
CA LYS A 43 -16.05 12.58 0.63
C LYS A 43 -16.87 12.64 1.92
N ASN A 44 -17.62 11.58 2.22
CA ASN A 44 -18.30 11.40 3.50
C ASN A 44 -17.28 11.08 4.60
N PRO A 45 -17.16 11.90 5.67
CA PRO A 45 -16.29 11.63 6.82
C PRO A 45 -16.58 10.32 7.55
N ASP A 46 -17.85 9.90 7.62
CA ASP A 46 -18.25 8.70 8.37
C ASP A 46 -17.79 7.39 7.70
N GLU A 47 -17.53 7.44 6.39
CA GLU A 47 -16.98 6.33 5.61
C GLU A 47 -15.46 6.19 5.78
N ARG A 48 -14.80 7.19 6.38
CA ARG A 48 -13.35 7.14 6.56
C ARG A 48 -13.01 6.13 7.67
N PRO A 49 -12.01 5.27 7.46
CA PRO A 49 -11.58 4.33 8.47
C PRO A 49 -10.98 5.07 9.68
N THR A 50 -11.13 4.49 10.86
CA THR A 50 -10.36 4.93 12.02
C THR A 50 -8.90 4.51 11.84
N PHE A 51 -7.98 5.22 12.49
CA PHE A 51 -6.56 4.83 12.48
C PHE A 51 -6.34 3.36 12.90
N ARG A 52 -7.12 2.85 13.85
CA ARG A 52 -7.07 1.44 14.25
C ARG A 52 -7.41 0.49 13.10
N LYS A 53 -8.43 0.82 12.30
CA LYS A 53 -8.76 0.06 11.08
C LYS A 53 -7.65 0.18 10.04
N CYS A 54 -7.08 1.37 9.84
CA CYS A 54 -5.95 1.57 8.92
C CYS A 54 -4.75 0.68 9.28
N VAL A 55 -4.35 0.66 10.56
CA VAL A 55 -3.24 -0.17 11.05
C VAL A 55 -3.54 -1.65 10.81
N HIS A 56 -4.77 -2.10 11.04
CA HIS A 56 -5.17 -3.49 10.80
C HIS A 56 -5.11 -3.88 9.31
N GLU A 57 -5.56 -3.01 8.40
CA GLU A 57 -5.47 -3.24 6.96
C GLU A 57 -4.00 -3.31 6.48
N LEU A 58 -3.13 -2.48 7.06
CA LEU A 58 -1.70 -2.50 6.73
C LEU A 58 -0.95 -3.69 7.35
N SER A 59 -1.28 -4.08 8.58
CA SER A 59 -0.58 -5.16 9.29
C SER A 59 -0.94 -6.54 8.79
N SER A 60 -2.19 -6.75 8.38
CA SER A 60 -2.65 -8.02 7.79
C SER A 60 -1.95 -8.40 6.48
N LYS A 61 -1.23 -7.45 5.86
CA LYS A 61 -0.55 -7.59 4.57
C LYS A 61 0.98 -7.56 4.68
N GLN A 62 1.54 -7.41 5.88
CA GLN A 62 2.98 -7.52 6.12
C GLN A 62 3.38 -9.00 6.17
N SER A 63 3.47 -9.62 4.98
CA SER A 63 4.25 -10.85 4.80
C SER A 63 5.71 -10.52 4.95
N ASN A 64 6.27 -10.83 6.12
CA ASN A 64 7.71 -10.94 6.25
C ASN A 64 8.10 -12.19 7.01
N GLU A 65 7.26 -12.77 7.88
CA GLU A 65 7.62 -14.06 8.49
C GLU A 65 7.68 -15.19 7.44
N HIS A 66 6.66 -15.27 6.58
CA HIS A 66 6.58 -16.33 5.58
C HIS A 66 7.64 -16.17 4.47
N ASP A 67 7.85 -14.93 4.01
CA ASP A 67 8.84 -14.63 2.97
C ASP A 67 10.27 -14.75 3.50
N LEU A 68 10.54 -14.38 4.76
CA LEU A 68 11.82 -14.69 5.42
C LEU A 68 12.00 -16.20 5.57
N ARG A 69 11.00 -16.94 6.06
CA ARG A 69 11.11 -18.41 6.22
C ARG A 69 11.39 -19.10 4.89
N PHE A 70 10.70 -18.68 3.83
CA PHE A 70 10.91 -19.22 2.49
C PHE A 70 12.31 -18.90 1.95
N ALA A 71 12.75 -17.64 2.08
CA ALA A 71 14.08 -17.22 1.66
C ALA A 71 15.20 -17.95 2.44
N ILE A 72 15.05 -18.08 3.77
CA ILE A 72 15.98 -18.83 4.64
C ILE A 72 16.06 -20.29 4.19
N ARG A 73 14.92 -20.94 3.92
CA ARG A 73 14.89 -22.32 3.45
C ARG A 73 15.59 -22.48 2.09
N ALA A 74 15.28 -21.61 1.13
CA ALA A 74 15.88 -21.64 -0.20
C ALA A 74 17.41 -21.44 -0.17
N LEU A 75 17.91 -20.60 0.74
CA LEU A 75 19.34 -20.42 0.97
C LEU A 75 19.96 -21.66 1.63
N THR A 76 19.28 -22.27 2.60
CA THR A 76 19.76 -23.47 3.32
C THR A 76 19.83 -24.71 2.40
N GLU A 77 18.88 -24.90 1.49
CA GLU A 77 18.89 -26.01 0.52
C GLU A 77 20.02 -25.88 -0.51
N LYS A 78 20.37 -24.65 -0.93
CA LYS A 78 21.51 -24.39 -1.82
C LYS A 78 22.86 -24.69 -1.17
N VAL A 79 22.98 -24.52 0.14
CA VAL A 79 24.20 -24.87 0.89
C VAL A 79 24.46 -26.38 0.90
N HIS A 80 23.41 -27.21 0.96
CA HIS A 80 23.57 -28.67 0.98
C HIS A 80 24.04 -29.26 -0.36
N VAL A 81 23.76 -28.60 -1.48
CA VAL A 81 24.22 -29.04 -2.82
C VAL A 81 25.69 -28.69 -3.08
N THR A 82 26.25 -27.72 -2.36
CA THR A 82 27.61 -27.21 -2.60
C THR A 82 28.69 -27.92 -1.76
N ILE A 83 28.30 -28.72 -0.75
CA ILE A 83 29.21 -29.38 0.21
C ILE A 83 29.24 -30.92 0.02
N ALA A 84 28.49 -31.49 -0.94
CA ALA A 84 28.61 -32.91 -1.28
C ALA A 84 29.89 -33.14 -2.13
N PRO A 85 30.81 -34.04 -1.72
CA PRO A 85 32.03 -34.37 -2.47
C PRO A 85 31.76 -35.19 -3.73
#